data_AF-A0A2T4CM57-F1
#
_entry.id   AF-A0A2T4CM57-F1
#
_cell.length_a   1.000
_cell.length_b   1.000
_cell.length_c   1.000
_cell.angle_alpha   90.00
_cell.angle_beta   90.00
_cell.angle_gamma   90.00
#
_symmetry.space_group_name_H-M   'P 1'
#
loop_
_entity.id
_entity.type
_entity.pdbx_description
1 polymer ?
#
loop_
_entity_poly.entity_id
_entity_poly.type
_entity_poly.pdbx_seq_one_letter_code
_entity_poly.pdbx_strand_id
1 'polypeptide(L)' 'SLALFVWLLTLHPAESGRVYAAYGGIYVLTALVWLRIVDQSPLTVFDLTGAALVLSGMVVIAYGWK' A
#
# COMPACT_ATOMS: atom_id res chain seq x y z
N SER A 1 11.94 -11.15 -20.17
CA SER A 1 12.03 -11.03 -18.70
C SER A 1 10.73 -11.38 -17.95
N LEU A 2 9.56 -11.48 -18.62
CA LEU A 2 8.29 -11.82 -17.97
C LEU A 2 8.24 -13.24 -17.36
N ALA A 3 8.82 -14.23 -18.04
CA ALA A 3 8.88 -15.61 -17.54
C ALA A 3 9.67 -15.74 -16.22
N LEU A 4 10.73 -14.95 -16.06
CA LEU A 4 11.55 -14.93 -14.84
C LEU A 4 10.80 -14.26 -13.67
N PHE A 5 10.01 -13.23 -13.96
CA PHE A 5 9.14 -12.56 -12.99
C PHE A 5 8.03 -13.48 -12.47
N VAL A 6 7.36 -14.20 -13.38
CA VAL A 6 6.32 -15.19 -13.01
C VAL A 6 6.93 -16.34 -12.21
N TRP A 7 8.12 -16.83 -12.60
CA TRP A 7 8.82 -17.86 -11.85
C TRP A 7 9.18 -17.40 -10.42
N LEU A 8 9.66 -16.17 -10.25
CA LEU A 8 9.91 -15.59 -8.92
C LEU A 8 8.64 -15.47 -8.05
N LEU A 9 7.48 -15.15 -8.64
CA LEU A 9 6.20 -15.11 -7.92
C LEU A 9 5.80 -16.49 -7.36
N THR A 10 6.19 -17.58 -8.02
CA THR A 10 5.91 -18.94 -7.51
C THR A 10 6.74 -19.32 -6.28
N LEU A 11 7.88 -18.65 -6.02
CA LEU A 11 8.67 -18.84 -4.80
C LEU A 11 8.12 -18.08 -3.59
N HIS A 12 7.15 -17.17 -3.77
CA HIS A 12 6.62 -16.36 -2.68
C HIS A 12 5.66 -17.21 -1.82
N PRO A 13 6.00 -17.56 -0.54
CA PRO A 13 5.20 -18.48 0.26
C PRO A 13 3.92 -17.85 0.82
N ALA A 14 3.74 -16.54 0.65
CA ALA A 14 2.59 -15.77 1.09
C ALA A 14 1.67 -15.44 -0.09
N GLU A 15 0.36 -15.33 0.16
CA GLU A 15 -0.58 -14.89 -0.88
C GLU A 15 -0.18 -13.50 -1.38
N SER A 16 0.40 -13.44 -2.58
CA SER A 16 1.05 -12.25 -3.13
C SER A 16 0.11 -11.03 -3.12
N GLY A 17 -1.19 -11.23 -3.36
CA GLY A 17 -2.19 -10.15 -3.34
C GLY A 17 -2.33 -9.44 -2.00
N ARG A 18 -2.16 -10.14 -0.88
CA ARG A 18 -2.32 -9.57 0.48
C ARG A 18 -1.09 -8.78 0.89
N VAL A 19 0.08 -9.28 0.50
CA VAL A 19 1.36 -8.59 0.66
C VAL A 19 1.36 -7.28 -0.13
N TYR A 20 0.85 -7.30 -1.37
CA TYR A 20 0.69 -6.09 -2.18
C TYR A 20 -0.30 -5.09 -1.57
N ALA A 21 -1.38 -5.55 -0.94
CA ALA A 21 -2.31 -4.67 -0.23
C ALA A 21 -1.63 -3.92 0.92
N ALA A 22 -0.77 -4.60 1.70
CA ALA A 22 0.02 -3.97 2.76
C ALA A 22 1.01 -2.92 2.23
N TYR A 23 1.72 -3.23 1.13
CA TYR A 23 2.61 -2.27 0.49
C TYR A 23 1.88 -1.03 -0.04
N GLY A 24 0.67 -1.21 -0.60
CA GLY A 24 -0.16 -0.10 -1.05
C GLY A 24 -0.48 0.90 0.07
N GLY A 25 -0.81 0.41 1.26
CA GLY A 25 -1.08 1.28 2.42
C GLY A 25 0.16 2.06 2.89
N ILE A 26 1.32 1.40 2.97
CA ILE A 26 2.60 2.05 3.32
C ILE A 26 2.99 3.11 2.27
N TYR A 27 2.75 2.82 1.00
CA TYR A 27 3.02 3.76 -0.09
C TYR A 27 2.20 5.05 0.05
N VAL A 28 0.90 4.94 0.35
CA VAL A 28 0.04 6.10 0.56
C VAL A 28 0.53 6.96 1.73
N LEU A 29 0.89 6.34 2.86
CA LEU A 29 1.46 7.08 4.00
C LEU A 29 2.74 7.82 3.61
N THR A 30 3.64 7.15 2.88
CA THR A 30 4.92 7.73 2.45
C THR A 30 4.69 8.90 1.49
N ALA A 31 3.76 8.77 0.55
CA ALA A 31 3.41 9.83 -0.40
C ALA A 31 2.85 11.07 0.31
N LEU A 32 2.02 10.89 1.33
CA LEU A 32 1.45 12.01 2.10
C LEU A 32 2.50 12.73 2.95
N VAL A 33 3.40 11.97 3.58
CA VAL A 33 4.55 12.52 4.30
C VAL A 33 5.44 13.32 3.34
N TRP A 34 5.70 12.79 2.15
CA TRP A 34 6.48 13.46 1.11
C TRP A 34 5.83 14.77 0.67
N LEU A 35 4.53 14.71 0.34
CA LEU A 35 3.74 15.86 -0.09
C LEU A 35 3.77 16.99 0.96
N ARG A 36 3.80 16.62 2.25
CA ARG A 36 3.88 17.58 3.35
C ARG A 36 5.28 18.14 3.61
N ILE A 37 6.30 17.30 3.54
CA ILE A 37 7.67 17.62 3.97
C ILE A 37 8.50 18.15 2.80
N VAL A 38 8.46 17.49 1.66
CA VAL A 38 9.27 17.83 0.48
C VAL A 38 8.55 18.86 -0.36
N ASP A 39 7.30 18.60 -0.71
CA ASP A 39 6.54 19.50 -1.57
C ASP A 39 5.96 20.70 -0.80
N GLN A 40 6.05 20.69 0.54
CA GLN A 40 5.51 21.72 1.45
C GLN A 40 4.03 22.06 1.20
N SER A 41 3.31 21.17 0.52
CA SER A 41 1.92 21.36 0.16
C SER A 41 1.03 20.97 1.34
N PRO A 42 -0.01 21.75 1.66
CA PRO A 42 -0.92 21.42 2.76
C PRO A 42 -1.72 20.16 2.39
N LEU A 43 -1.77 19.20 3.33
CA LEU A 43 -2.73 18.10 3.19
C LEU A 43 -4.14 18.65 3.26
N THR A 44 -4.95 18.25 2.30
CA THR A 44 -6.38 18.53 2.31
C THR A 44 -7.12 17.49 3.14
N VAL A 45 -8.34 17.84 3.55
CA VAL A 45 -9.26 16.88 4.20
C VAL A 45 -9.55 15.68 3.28
N PHE A 46 -9.53 15.88 1.96
CA PHE A 46 -9.68 14.81 0.98
C PHE A 46 -8.49 13.85 0.98
N ASP A 47 -7.26 14.36 1.13
CA ASP A 47 -6.07 13.52 1.20
C ASP A 47 -6.10 12.63 2.45
N LEU A 48 -6.47 13.21 3.60
CA LEU A 48 -6.58 12.48 4.86
C LEU A 48 -7.71 11.44 4.85
N THR A 49 -8.87 11.78 4.28
CA THR A 49 -9.99 10.82 4.16
C THR A 49 -9.68 9.71 3.17
N GLY A 50 -9.04 10.02 2.04
CA GLY A 50 -8.52 9.02 1.11
C GLY A 50 -7.49 8.09 1.75
N ALA A 51 -6.56 8.65 2.53
CA ALA A 51 -5.58 7.86 3.29
C ALA A 51 -6.25 6.89 4.26
N ALA A 52 -7.22 7.38 5.04
CA ALA A 52 -7.97 6.56 5.98
C ALA A 52 -8.73 5.42 5.28
N LEU A 53 -9.29 5.69 4.09
CA LEU A 53 -10.02 4.69 3.31
C LEU A 53 -9.09 3.61 2.74
N VAL A 54 -7.91 4.00 2.22
CA VAL A 54 -6.91 3.02 1.76
C VAL A 54 -6.37 2.19 2.92
N LEU A 55 -6.03 2.83 4.04
CA LEU A 55 -5.49 2.14 5.22
C LEU A 55 -6.51 1.21 5.86
N SER A 56 -7.78 1.62 5.93
CA SER A 56 -8.85 0.73 6.42
C SER A 56 -9.02 -0.49 5.51
N GLY A 57 -9.01 -0.32 4.18
CA GLY A 57 -9.03 -1.44 3.23
C GLY A 57 -7.85 -2.38 3.41
N MET A 58 -6.63 -1.83 3.60
CA MET A 58 -5.44 -2.61 3.94
C MET A 58 -5.63 -3.41 5.23
N VAL A 59 -6.11 -2.77 6.30
CA VAL A 59 -6.35 -3.42 7.60
C VAL A 59 -7.39 -4.54 7.48
N VAL A 60 -8.46 -4.36 6.71
CA VAL A 60 -9.47 -5.40 6.47
C VAL A 60 -8.84 -6.61 5.77
N ILE A 61 -8.05 -6.39 4.72
CA ILE A 61 -7.36 -7.47 3.99
C ILE A 61 -6.32 -8.16 4.88
N ALA A 62 -5.61 -7.41 5.71
CA ALA A 62 -4.63 -7.93 6.66
C ALA A 62 -5.30 -8.71 7.81
N TYR A 63 -6.46 -8.26 8.29
CA TYR A 63 -7.17 -8.92 9.38
C TYR A 63 -7.72 -10.28 8.98
N GLY A 64 -8.22 -10.40 7.74
CA GLY A 64 -8.64 -11.70 7.20
C GLY A 64 -7.47 -12.67 6.93
N TRP A 65 -6.22 -12.33 7.31
CA TRP A 65 -5.01 -13.11 7.03
C TRP A 65 -4.69 -14.14 8.11
N LYS A 66 -5.48 -14.11 9.18
CA LYS A 66 -5.66 -15.28 10.05
C LYS A 66 -6.44 -16.35 9.32
#